data_AF-A0A924D2T0-F1
#
_entry.id   AF-A0A924D2T0-F1
#
_cell.length_a   1.000
_cell.length_b   1.000
_cell.length_c   1.000
_cell.angle_alpha   90.00
_cell.angle_beta   90.00
_cell.angle_gamma   90.00
#
_symmetry.space_group_name_H-M   'P 1'
#
loop_
_entity.id
_entity.type
_entity.pdbx_description
1 polymer ?
#
loop_
_entity_poly.entity_id
_entity_poly.type
_entity_poly.pdbx_seq_one_letter_code
_entity_poly.pdbx_strand_id
1 'polypeptide(L)'
;MTALPDPSAPLAPDEAADAFALILDGKVGDDALASFLVALADRGETVTEIVAAASQLRQRQSFAPQAPEAIDVCGTGGDGKHSLNVSTAVSIVVAACGVKVAKHGNRAASSSSGAADVLAALGIPELPVDRLGACLDAVGITFLHAARHHPAMARVAPVRRAL
;
A
#
# COMPACT_ATOMS: atom_id res chain seq x y z
N MET A 1 -3.49 -20.31 18.27
CA MET A 1 -2.94 -19.07 17.69
C MET A 1 -1.54 -19.39 17.23
N THR A 2 -1.18 -19.07 15.99
CA THR A 2 0.19 -19.30 15.49
C THR A 2 1.07 -18.19 16.05
N ALA A 3 2.19 -18.55 16.69
CA ALA A 3 3.12 -17.58 17.25
C ALA A 3 3.90 -16.89 16.12
N LEU A 4 4.05 -15.56 16.21
CA LEU A 4 4.99 -14.83 15.37
C LEU A 4 6.42 -15.09 15.86
N PRO A 5 7.42 -15.01 14.97
CA PRO A 5 8.82 -15.10 15.37
C PRO A 5 9.21 -13.90 16.24
N ASP A 6 10.28 -14.03 17.02
CA ASP A 6 10.81 -12.94 17.83
C ASP A 6 11.45 -11.86 16.94
N PRO A 7 10.88 -10.65 16.84
CA PRO A 7 11.42 -9.59 15.99
C PRO A 7 12.63 -8.87 16.63
N SER A 8 13.12 -9.29 17.80
CA SER A 8 14.27 -8.67 18.48
C SER A 8 15.60 -8.84 17.72
N ALA A 9 15.66 -9.77 16.77
CA ALA A 9 16.75 -9.95 15.82
C ALA A 9 16.22 -9.94 14.36
N PRO A 10 17.08 -9.67 13.36
CA PRO A 10 16.70 -9.78 11.95
C PRO A 10 16.18 -11.18 11.61
N LEU A 11 15.02 -11.23 10.95
CA LEU A 11 14.38 -12.46 10.54
C LEU A 11 15.02 -13.04 9.26
N ALA A 12 15.07 -14.36 9.17
CA ALA A 12 15.42 -15.02 7.91
C ALA A 12 14.34 -14.77 6.83
N PRO A 13 14.67 -14.86 5.53
CA PRO A 13 13.71 -14.58 4.46
C PRO A 13 12.40 -15.36 4.55
N ASP A 14 12.47 -16.67 4.80
CA ASP A 14 11.29 -17.54 4.89
C ASP A 14 10.46 -17.24 6.15
N GLU A 15 11.14 -16.97 7.26
CA GLU A 15 10.51 -16.63 8.54
C GLU A 15 9.76 -15.28 8.47
N ALA A 16 10.36 -14.26 7.84
CA ALA A 16 9.68 -13.00 7.57
C ALA A 16 8.49 -13.19 6.61
N ALA A 17 8.64 -14.01 5.57
CA ALA A 17 7.56 -14.29 4.63
C ALA A 17 6.37 -14.96 5.32
N ASP A 18 6.62 -15.96 6.17
CA ASP A 18 5.59 -16.66 6.94
C ASP A 18 4.92 -15.73 7.97
N ALA A 19 5.70 -14.91 8.67
CA ALA A 19 5.18 -13.92 9.61
C ALA A 19 4.19 -12.95 8.92
N PHE A 20 4.59 -12.32 7.82
CA PHE A 20 3.73 -11.40 7.09
C PHE A 20 2.54 -12.10 6.40
N ALA A 21 2.69 -13.36 5.99
CA ALA A 21 1.57 -14.17 5.51
C ALA A 21 0.52 -14.39 6.62
N LEU A 22 0.94 -14.78 7.81
CA LEU A 22 0.06 -14.98 8.97
C LEU A 22 -0.66 -13.67 9.34
N ILE A 23 0.07 -12.55 9.36
CA ILE A 23 -0.50 -11.22 9.65
C ILE A 23 -1.57 -10.85 8.63
N LEU A 24 -1.25 -10.93 7.33
CA LEU A 24 -2.16 -10.52 6.26
C LEU A 24 -3.34 -11.48 6.07
N ASP A 25 -3.20 -12.74 6.48
CA ASP A 25 -4.29 -13.73 6.53
C ASP A 25 -5.18 -13.59 7.78
N GLY A 26 -4.85 -12.68 8.70
CA GLY A 26 -5.62 -12.49 9.94
C GLY A 26 -5.51 -13.66 10.93
N LYS A 27 -4.37 -14.37 10.92
CA LYS A 27 -4.10 -15.53 11.79
C LYS A 27 -3.39 -15.17 13.10
N VAL A 28 -3.13 -13.88 13.32
CA VAL A 28 -2.45 -13.31 14.48
C VAL A 28 -3.44 -12.47 15.29
N GLY A 29 -3.42 -12.59 16.61
CA GLY A 29 -4.24 -11.74 17.49
C GLY A 29 -3.69 -10.32 17.60
N ASP A 30 -4.57 -9.36 17.90
CA ASP A 30 -4.26 -7.93 17.87
C ASP A 30 -3.09 -7.54 18.79
N ASP A 31 -3.01 -8.07 20.01
CA ASP A 31 -1.91 -7.80 20.95
C ASP A 31 -0.56 -8.30 20.41
N ALA A 32 -0.54 -9.51 19.86
CA ALA A 32 0.68 -10.09 19.29
C ALA A 32 1.13 -9.32 18.03
N LEU A 33 0.18 -8.88 17.21
CA LEU A 33 0.46 -8.02 16.06
C LEU A 33 1.03 -6.66 16.50
N ALA A 34 0.41 -6.03 17.51
CA ALA A 34 0.87 -4.76 18.05
C ALA A 34 2.32 -4.86 18.58
N SER A 35 2.58 -5.85 19.44
CA SER A 35 3.92 -6.08 19.99
C SER A 35 4.95 -6.36 18.90
N PHE A 36 4.59 -7.17 17.89
CA PHE A 36 5.49 -7.49 16.79
C PHE A 36 5.85 -6.24 15.96
N LEU A 37 4.85 -5.41 15.60
CA LEU A 37 5.07 -4.19 14.82
C LEU A 37 5.91 -3.16 15.57
N VAL A 38 5.65 -2.96 16.87
CA VAL A 38 6.44 -2.04 17.71
C VAL A 38 7.88 -2.50 17.83
N ALA A 39 8.11 -3.77 18.18
CA ALA A 39 9.46 -4.30 18.35
C ALA A 39 10.25 -4.29 17.03
N LEU A 40 9.58 -4.55 15.90
CA LEU A 40 10.19 -4.45 14.57
C LEU A 40 10.61 -3.01 14.23
N ALA A 41 9.73 -2.03 14.50
CA ALA A 41 10.01 -0.62 14.27
C ALA A 41 11.11 -0.06 15.20
N ASP A 42 11.09 -0.44 16.48
CA ASP A 42 12.10 -0.03 17.47
C ASP A 42 13.48 -0.59 17.13
N ARG A 43 13.55 -1.84 16.64
CA ARG A 43 14.80 -2.44 16.14
C ARG A 43 15.27 -1.80 14.82
N GLY A 44 14.31 -1.43 13.97
CA GLY A 44 14.52 -1.02 12.59
C GLY A 44 14.43 -2.20 11.62
N GLU A 45 13.57 -2.06 10.60
CA GLU A 45 13.36 -3.08 9.59
C GLU A 45 14.59 -3.28 8.68
N THR A 46 14.87 -4.53 8.35
CA THR A 46 15.85 -4.88 7.31
C THR A 46 15.22 -4.89 5.92
N VAL A 47 16.06 -4.81 4.88
CA VAL A 47 15.60 -4.95 3.49
C VAL A 47 14.87 -6.27 3.27
N THR A 48 15.34 -7.37 3.87
CA THR A 48 14.71 -8.69 3.78
C THR A 48 13.27 -8.66 4.28
N GLU A 49 13.03 -8.04 5.43
CA GLU A 49 11.70 -7.96 6.05
C GLU A 49 10.76 -7.05 5.26
N ILE A 50 11.26 -5.92 4.78
CA ILE A 50 10.49 -5.00 3.91
C ILE A 50 10.09 -5.73 2.61
N VAL A 51 11.02 -6.46 1.99
CA VAL A 51 10.76 -7.24 0.77
C VAL A 51 9.74 -8.35 1.03
N ALA A 52 9.85 -9.06 2.15
CA ALA A 52 8.89 -10.09 2.54
C ALA A 52 7.49 -9.51 2.73
N ALA A 53 7.36 -8.43 3.50
CA ALA A 53 6.09 -7.73 3.73
C ALA A 53 5.45 -7.27 2.42
N ALA A 54 6.21 -6.57 1.58
CA ALA A 54 5.73 -6.06 0.30
C ALA A 54 5.33 -7.20 -0.65
N SER A 55 6.05 -8.32 -0.65
CA SER A 55 5.76 -9.47 -1.51
C SER A 55 4.49 -10.20 -1.06
N GLN A 56 4.31 -10.42 0.24
CA GLN A 56 3.09 -11.02 0.79
C GLN A 56 1.86 -10.13 0.57
N LEU A 57 2.03 -8.80 0.63
CA LEU A 57 0.97 -7.85 0.30
C LEU A 57 0.59 -7.89 -1.18
N ARG A 58 1.57 -7.94 -2.09
CA ARG A 58 1.36 -8.06 -3.54
C ARG A 58 0.68 -9.38 -3.93
N GLN A 59 0.99 -10.49 -3.26
CA GLN A 59 0.29 -11.77 -3.49
C GLN A 59 -1.21 -11.70 -3.19
N ARG A 60 -1.64 -10.73 -2.37
CA ARG A 60 -3.04 -10.53 -1.94
C ARG A 60 -3.68 -9.28 -2.54
N GLN A 61 -3.07 -8.70 -3.58
CA GLN A 61 -3.62 -7.54 -4.27
C GLN A 61 -4.85 -7.92 -5.11
N SER A 62 -5.80 -7.01 -5.22
CA SER A 62 -7.04 -7.24 -5.98
C SER A 62 -6.83 -7.20 -7.51
N PHE A 63 -5.74 -6.59 -7.96
CA PHE A 63 -5.48 -6.30 -9.37
C PHE A 63 -3.97 -6.27 -9.63
N ALA A 64 -3.51 -6.74 -10.78
CA ALA A 64 -2.14 -6.58 -11.22
C ALA A 64 -2.14 -5.97 -12.63
N PRO A 65 -1.62 -4.74 -12.83
CA PRO A 65 -1.54 -4.13 -14.15
C PRO A 65 -0.76 -5.03 -15.12
N GLN A 66 -1.33 -5.29 -16.30
CA GLN A 66 -0.64 -5.99 -17.40
C GLN A 66 0.14 -5.00 -18.28
N ALA A 67 0.92 -4.14 -17.63
CA ALA A 67 1.68 -3.06 -18.26
C ALA A 67 3.02 -2.89 -17.50
N PRO A 68 4.03 -3.72 -17.80
CA PRO A 68 5.32 -3.69 -17.10
C PRO A 68 6.07 -2.36 -17.25
N GLU A 69 5.74 -1.57 -18.27
CA GLU A 69 6.25 -0.22 -18.52
C GLU A 69 5.53 0.87 -17.72
N ALA A 70 4.40 0.54 -17.09
CA ALA A 70 3.64 1.52 -16.33
C ALA A 70 4.43 1.97 -15.09
N ILE A 71 4.40 3.27 -14.82
CA ILE A 71 5.06 3.84 -13.65
C ILE A 71 4.05 4.12 -12.54
N ASP A 72 4.55 4.25 -11.31
CA ASP A 72 3.81 4.79 -10.17
C ASP A 72 4.52 6.04 -9.64
N VAL A 73 3.73 6.98 -9.13
CA VAL A 73 4.22 8.17 -8.43
C VAL A 73 3.51 8.20 -7.07
N CYS A 74 4.11 7.51 -6.11
CA CYS A 74 3.61 7.36 -4.74
C CYS A 74 4.69 7.74 -3.71
N GLY A 75 4.28 7.91 -2.46
CA GLY A 75 5.19 8.10 -1.33
C GLY A 75 4.66 7.39 -0.10
N THR A 76 5.51 7.24 0.92
CA THR A 76 5.14 6.63 2.21
C THR A 76 4.11 7.46 2.97
N GLY A 77 4.07 8.78 2.72
CA GLY A 77 3.26 9.73 3.49
C GLY A 77 3.85 9.98 4.89
N GLY A 78 3.15 10.77 5.70
CA GLY A 78 3.53 11.02 7.10
C GLY A 78 4.72 11.97 7.29
N ASP A 79 5.10 12.75 6.26
CA ASP A 79 6.22 13.71 6.36
C ASP A 79 5.89 14.98 7.17
N GLY A 80 4.62 15.16 7.57
CA GLY A 80 4.14 16.32 8.33
C GLY A 80 4.18 17.65 7.55
N LYS A 81 4.48 17.63 6.24
CA LYS A 81 4.72 18.86 5.47
C LYS A 81 3.44 19.54 4.97
N HIS A 82 2.29 18.86 5.07
CA HIS A 82 1.00 19.34 4.56
C HIS A 82 1.09 19.95 3.15
N SER A 83 1.94 19.37 2.31
CA SER A 83 2.20 19.84 0.96
C SER A 83 1.00 19.56 0.04
N LEU A 84 1.01 20.20 -1.14
CA LEU A 84 0.05 19.86 -2.19
C LEU A 84 0.20 18.38 -2.59
N ASN A 85 -0.84 17.81 -3.20
CA ASN A 85 -0.81 16.45 -3.77
C ASN A 85 0.02 16.41 -5.06
N VAL A 86 1.31 16.75 -4.95
CA VAL A 86 2.27 16.85 -6.06
C VAL A 86 2.34 15.53 -6.81
N SER A 87 2.36 14.40 -6.11
CA SER A 87 2.41 13.08 -6.75
C SER A 87 1.20 12.82 -7.65
N THR A 88 0.01 13.31 -7.30
CA THR A 88 -1.20 13.19 -8.13
C THR A 88 -1.12 14.07 -9.37
N ALA A 89 -0.67 15.31 -9.20
CA ALA A 89 -0.47 16.22 -10.32
C ALA A 89 0.58 15.68 -11.31
N VAL A 90 1.71 15.17 -10.81
CA VAL A 90 2.76 14.56 -11.62
C VAL A 90 2.23 13.34 -12.38
N SER A 91 1.44 12.47 -11.74
CA SER A 91 0.82 11.32 -12.43
C SER A 91 -0.02 11.76 -13.64
N ILE A 92 -0.81 12.83 -13.50
CA ILE A 92 -1.65 13.35 -14.60
C ILE A 92 -0.78 13.90 -15.73
N VAL A 93 0.24 14.70 -15.41
CA VAL A 93 1.14 15.29 -16.41
C VAL A 93 1.91 14.20 -17.17
N VAL A 94 2.45 13.21 -16.46
CA VAL A 94 3.20 12.11 -17.08
C VAL A 94 2.31 11.26 -17.99
N ALA A 95 1.07 10.98 -17.59
CA ALA A 95 0.09 10.30 -18.43
C ALA A 95 -0.23 11.09 -19.70
N ALA A 96 -0.39 12.42 -19.59
CA ALA A 96 -0.60 13.30 -20.74
C ALA A 96 0.60 13.33 -21.71
N CYS A 97 1.81 12.99 -21.23
CA CYS A 97 3.00 12.80 -22.07
C CYS A 97 3.07 11.41 -22.73
N GLY A 98 2.04 10.56 -22.59
CA GLY A 98 1.95 9.26 -23.23
C GLY A 98 2.58 8.10 -22.47
N VAL A 99 3.05 8.31 -21.24
CA VAL A 99 3.57 7.24 -20.38
C VAL A 99 2.42 6.62 -19.59
N LYS A 100 2.33 5.30 -19.55
CA LYS A 100 1.30 4.62 -18.73
C LYS A 100 1.56 4.84 -17.24
N VAL A 101 0.53 5.21 -16.49
CA VAL A 101 0.61 5.45 -15.05
C VAL A 101 -0.39 4.58 -14.27
N ALA A 102 0.12 3.66 -13.45
CA ALA A 102 -0.68 2.91 -12.49
C ALA A 102 -0.48 3.52 -11.10
N LYS A 103 -1.23 4.59 -10.81
CA LYS A 103 -1.02 5.35 -9.57
C LYS A 103 -1.58 4.62 -8.37
N HIS A 104 -0.74 4.25 -7.41
CA HIS A 104 -1.19 3.79 -6.11
C HIS A 104 -1.38 4.97 -5.15
N GLY A 105 -2.46 4.93 -4.36
CA GLY A 105 -2.71 5.98 -3.38
C GLY A 105 -3.90 5.72 -2.48
N ASN A 106 -4.04 6.56 -1.46
CA ASN A 106 -5.09 6.43 -0.46
C ASN A 106 -5.67 7.81 -0.11
N ARG A 107 -6.68 7.82 0.74
CA ARG A 107 -7.11 9.02 1.47
C ARG A 107 -6.04 9.46 2.47
N ALA A 108 -6.13 10.71 2.91
CA ALA A 108 -5.23 11.23 3.94
C ALA A 108 -5.29 10.39 5.23
N ALA A 109 -4.12 10.00 5.74
CA ALA A 109 -4.01 9.42 7.09
C ALA A 109 -3.71 10.51 8.14
N SER A 110 -2.87 11.49 7.79
CA SER A 110 -2.47 12.60 8.67
C SER A 110 -2.34 13.97 7.96
N SER A 111 -2.45 14.01 6.63
CA SER A 111 -2.44 15.25 5.84
C SER A 111 -3.85 15.87 5.74
N SER A 112 -3.96 17.05 5.13
CA SER A 112 -5.25 17.68 4.83
C SER A 112 -5.99 17.01 3.66
N SER A 113 -5.28 16.32 2.77
CA SER A 113 -5.86 15.58 1.63
C SER A 113 -4.88 14.53 1.10
N GLY A 114 -5.40 13.35 0.73
CA GLY A 114 -4.68 12.29 0.03
C GLY A 114 -5.03 12.24 -1.46
N ALA A 115 -4.39 11.33 -2.19
CA ALA A 115 -4.62 11.18 -3.63
C ALA A 115 -6.09 10.87 -3.96
N ALA A 116 -6.73 9.98 -3.19
CA ALA A 116 -8.14 9.64 -3.39
C ALA A 116 -9.07 10.83 -3.12
N ASP A 117 -8.74 11.69 -2.14
CA ASP A 117 -9.54 12.88 -1.82
C ASP A 117 -9.47 13.92 -2.95
N VAL A 118 -8.28 14.11 -3.53
CA VAL A 118 -8.08 15.01 -4.68
C VAL A 118 -8.81 14.51 -5.92
N LEU A 119 -8.71 13.22 -6.25
CA LEU A 119 -9.40 12.66 -7.40
C LEU A 119 -10.93 12.76 -7.25
N ALA A 120 -11.45 12.52 -6.04
CA ALA A 120 -12.87 12.72 -5.75
C ALA A 120 -13.30 14.18 -5.91
N ALA A 121 -12.50 15.14 -5.43
CA ALA A 121 -12.77 16.57 -5.60
C ALA A 121 -12.74 17.02 -7.07
N LEU A 122 -11.96 16.33 -7.92
CA LEU A 122 -11.94 16.54 -9.38
C LEU A 122 -13.11 15.83 -10.11
N GLY A 123 -14.00 15.14 -9.38
CA GLY A 123 -15.12 14.40 -9.97
C GLY A 123 -14.73 13.08 -10.65
N ILE A 124 -13.52 12.57 -10.37
CA ILE A 124 -13.05 11.30 -10.92
C ILE A 124 -13.59 10.16 -10.04
N PRO A 125 -14.44 9.27 -10.57
CA PRO A 125 -15.02 8.20 -9.77
C PRO A 125 -14.01 7.08 -9.52
N GLU A 126 -14.19 6.36 -8.41
CA GLU A 126 -13.48 5.11 -8.19
C GLU A 126 -14.02 4.03 -9.13
N LEU A 127 -13.12 3.34 -9.84
CA LEU A 127 -13.48 2.26 -10.72
C LEU A 127 -13.56 0.92 -9.98
N PRO A 128 -14.41 -0.03 -10.43
CA PRO A 128 -14.32 -1.41 -10.01
C PRO A 128 -13.07 -2.07 -10.61
N VAL A 129 -12.59 -3.14 -9.97
CA VAL A 129 -11.32 -3.82 -10.29
C VAL A 129 -11.22 -4.26 -11.75
N ASP A 130 -12.32 -4.77 -12.30
CA ASP A 130 -12.45 -5.25 -13.69
C ASP A 130 -12.43 -4.14 -14.75
N ARG A 131 -12.48 -2.87 -14.33
CA ARG A 131 -12.35 -1.69 -15.20
C ARG A 131 -10.98 -1.01 -15.12
N LEU A 132 -10.15 -1.37 -14.13
CA LEU A 132 -8.85 -0.70 -13.91
C LEU A 132 -7.89 -0.87 -15.09
N GLY A 133 -7.80 -2.08 -15.65
CA GLY A 133 -6.96 -2.37 -16.82
C GLY A 133 -7.43 -1.65 -18.08
N ALA A 134 -8.73 -1.74 -18.40
CA ALA A 134 -9.30 -1.04 -19.56
C ALA A 134 -9.14 0.48 -19.47
N CYS A 135 -9.22 1.05 -18.26
CA CYS A 135 -8.94 2.47 -18.03
C CYS A 135 -7.47 2.81 -18.32
N LEU A 136 -6.53 1.99 -17.83
CA LEU A 136 -5.11 2.17 -18.10
C LEU A 136 -4.81 2.13 -19.60
N ASP A 137 -5.41 1.19 -20.34
CA ASP A 137 -5.18 1.04 -21.77
C ASP A 137 -5.81 2.17 -22.60
N ALA A 138 -7.01 2.64 -22.22
CA ALA A 138 -7.73 3.66 -22.97
C ALA A 138 -7.30 5.10 -22.65
N VAL A 139 -6.96 5.38 -21.39
CA VAL A 139 -6.67 6.73 -20.89
C VAL A 139 -5.17 6.96 -20.67
N GLY A 140 -4.39 5.88 -20.51
CA GLY A 140 -2.97 5.96 -20.13
C GLY A 140 -2.74 6.13 -18.63
N ILE A 141 -3.80 6.21 -17.81
CA ILE A 141 -3.70 6.29 -16.35
C ILE A 141 -4.84 5.53 -15.68
N THR A 142 -4.51 4.85 -14.58
CA THR A 142 -5.50 4.23 -13.68
C THR A 142 -5.12 4.49 -12.23
N PHE A 143 -6.11 4.52 -11.33
CA PHE A 143 -5.90 4.76 -9.91
C PHE A 143 -6.20 3.50 -9.09
N LEU A 144 -5.20 3.05 -8.33
CA LEU A 144 -5.27 1.90 -7.44
C LEU A 144 -5.50 2.41 -6.02
N HIS A 145 -6.78 2.51 -5.62
CA HIS A 145 -7.15 2.94 -4.27
C HIS A 145 -6.74 1.87 -3.24
N ALA A 146 -5.73 2.17 -2.40
CA ALA A 146 -5.08 1.23 -1.49
C ALA A 146 -6.05 0.41 -0.63
N ALA A 147 -7.09 1.05 -0.07
CA ALA A 147 -8.06 0.37 0.79
C ALA A 147 -8.86 -0.74 0.06
N ARG A 148 -9.09 -0.57 -1.25
CA ARG A 148 -9.77 -1.57 -2.10
C ARG A 148 -8.77 -2.53 -2.75
N HIS A 149 -7.57 -2.03 -3.05
CA HIS A 149 -6.51 -2.77 -3.71
C HIS A 149 -5.88 -3.83 -2.80
N HIS A 150 -5.81 -3.55 -1.49
CA HIS A 150 -5.22 -4.42 -0.48
C HIS A 150 -6.22 -4.75 0.64
N PRO A 151 -7.26 -5.56 0.38
CA PRO A 151 -8.31 -5.86 1.35
C PRO A 151 -7.77 -6.54 2.63
N ALA A 152 -6.67 -7.29 2.53
CA ALA A 152 -5.97 -7.90 3.67
C ALA A 152 -5.56 -6.88 4.75
N MET A 153 -5.25 -5.63 4.34
CA MET A 153 -4.88 -4.57 5.28
C MET A 153 -6.04 -4.10 6.17
N ALA A 154 -7.30 -4.44 5.86
CA ALA A 154 -8.44 -4.08 6.68
C ALA A 154 -8.38 -4.64 8.11
N ARG A 155 -7.69 -5.79 8.30
CA ARG A 155 -7.44 -6.38 9.63
C ARG A 155 -6.30 -5.72 10.38
N VAL A 156 -5.27 -5.26 9.66
CA VAL A 156 -4.07 -4.64 10.24
C VAL A 156 -4.30 -3.16 10.58
N ALA A 157 -5.15 -2.48 9.80
CA ALA A 157 -5.35 -1.04 9.91
C ALA A 157 -5.88 -0.56 11.28
N PRO A 158 -6.82 -1.24 11.97
CA PRO A 158 -7.24 -0.85 13.32
C PRO A 158 -6.11 -0.88 14.34
N VAL A 159 -5.30 -1.94 14.34
CA VAL A 159 -4.15 -2.08 15.25
C VAL A 159 -3.14 -0.96 15.00
N ARG A 160 -2.79 -0.70 13.73
CA ARG A 160 -1.88 0.39 13.36
C ARG A 160 -2.37 1.79 13.73
N ARG A 161 -3.68 2.00 13.91
CA ARG A 161 -4.23 3.30 14.35
C ARG A 161 -4.21 3.47 15.87
N ALA A 162 -4.13 2.37 16.62
CA ALA A 162 -4.11 2.38 18.08
C ALA A 162 -2.69 2.50 18.65
N LEU A 163 -1.67 2.20 17.84
CA LEU A 163 -0.25 2.47 18.08
C LEU A 163 0.05 3.96 17.85
#